data_AF-A0A377AYH3-F1
#
_entry.id   AF-A0A377AYH3-F1
#
_cell.length_a   1.000
_cell.length_b   1.000
_cell.length_c   1.000
_cell.angle_alpha   90.00
_cell.angle_beta   90.00
_cell.angle_gamma   90.00
#
_symmetry.space_group_name_H-M   'P 1'
#
loop_
_entity.id
_entity.type
_entity.pdbx_description
1 polymer ?
#
loop_
_entity_poly.entity_id
_entity_poly.type
_entity_poly.pdbx_seq_one_letter_code
_entity_poly.pdbx_strand_id
1 'polypeptide(L)' 'MNYGPHQWRGDFQFNISRYSQQQLMETSHRHLLHAEEGTWLNIDGFHMGIGGDDSWSPSVSAEFQLSAGRYHYQLVWCQK' A
#
# COMPACT_ATOMS: atom_id res chain seq x y z
N MET A 1 -3.41 -11.39 -6.87
CA MET A 1 -2.51 -11.68 -5.73
C MET A 1 -2.90 -13.01 -5.08
N ASN A 2 -1.94 -13.86 -4.70
CA ASN A 2 -2.18 -15.11 -3.97
C ASN A 2 -1.32 -15.13 -2.70
N TYR A 3 -1.88 -15.53 -1.55
CA TYR A 3 -1.14 -15.70 -0.30
C TYR A 3 -1.79 -16.79 0.57
N GLY A 4 -1.06 -17.87 0.83
CA GLY A 4 -1.62 -19.06 1.46
C GLY A 4 -2.84 -19.58 0.68
N PRO A 5 -3.99 -19.85 1.33
CA PRO A 5 -5.20 -20.28 0.65
C PRO A 5 -5.93 -19.12 -0.05
N HIS A 6 -5.53 -17.87 0.18
CA HIS A 6 -6.27 -16.69 -0.27
C HIS A 6 -5.83 -16.25 -1.66
N GLN A 7 -6.82 -15.91 -2.49
CA GLN A 7 -6.62 -15.33 -3.80
C GLN A 7 -7.48 -14.07 -3.95
N TRP A 8 -6.84 -12.94 -4.24
CA TRP A 8 -7.49 -11.67 -4.59
C TRP A 8 -7.29 -11.39 -6.08
N ARG A 9 -8.38 -11.04 -6.76
CA ARG A 9 -8.43 -10.73 -8.19
C ARG A 9 -9.06 -9.35 -8.40
N GLY A 10 -8.61 -8.62 -9.40
CA GLY A 10 -9.00 -7.24 -9.66
C GLY A 10 -7.81 -6.46 -10.19
N ASP A 11 -8.03 -5.19 -10.50
CA ASP A 11 -6.95 -4.25 -10.82
C ASP A 11 -6.70 -3.38 -9.58
N PHE A 12 -5.54 -3.59 -8.95
CA PHE A 12 -5.17 -2.95 -7.70
C PHE A 12 -3.65 -3.01 -7.50
N GLN A 13 -3.16 -2.07 -6.71
CA GLN A 13 -1.82 -2.06 -6.14
C GLN A 13 -1.88 -2.71 -4.76
N PHE A 14 -0.78 -3.33 -4.31
CA PHE A 14 -0.76 -3.93 -2.98
C PHE A 14 0.63 -3.90 -2.35
N ASN A 15 0.65 -3.95 -1.02
CA ASN A 15 1.82 -4.38 -0.27
C ASN A 15 1.40 -5.44 0.76
N ILE A 16 2.32 -6.35 1.08
CA ILE A 16 2.10 -7.39 2.09
C ILE A 16 3.36 -7.51 2.95
N SER A 17 3.21 -7.46 4.27
CA SER A 17 4.36 -7.45 5.19
C SER A 17 4.00 -7.94 6.60
N ARG A 18 5.00 -8.01 7.48
CA ARG A 18 4.82 -8.30 8.92
C ARG A 18 4.72 -7.05 9.79
N TYR A 19 4.69 -5.86 9.18
CA TYR A 19 4.70 -4.57 9.86
C TYR A 19 3.50 -3.74 9.41
N SER A 20 2.71 -3.24 10.37
CA SER A 20 1.59 -2.35 10.08
C SER A 20 2.06 -1.00 9.55
N GLN A 21 1.17 -0.28 8.86
CA GLN A 21 1.44 1.13 8.49
C GLN A 21 1.67 1.99 9.73
N GLN A 22 0.97 1.71 10.83
CA GLN A 22 1.16 2.39 12.10
C GLN A 22 2.59 2.17 12.63
N GLN A 23 3.06 0.92 12.70
CA GLN A 23 4.41 0.63 13.18
C GLN A 23 5.48 1.24 12.27
N LEU A 24 5.29 1.19 10.95
CA LEU A 24 6.20 1.82 9.99
C LEU A 24 6.27 3.35 10.15
N MET A 25 5.15 3.99 10.50
CA MET A 25 5.10 5.44 10.76
C MET A 25 5.74 5.81 12.10
N GLU A 26 5.51 5.03 13.15
CA GLU A 26 5.97 5.31 14.51
C GLU A 26 7.44 4.90 14.75
N THR A 27 7.98 3.99 13.93
CA THR A 27 9.32 3.44 14.13
C THR A 27 10.38 4.17 13.32
N SER A 28 11.28 4.86 14.01
CA SER A 28 12.33 5.67 13.37
C SER A 28 13.41 4.86 12.63
N HIS A 29 13.71 3.64 13.07
CA HIS A 29 14.80 2.83 12.51
C HIS A 29 14.35 1.39 12.24
N ARG A 30 14.73 0.85 11.08
CA ARG A 30 14.32 -0.49 10.64
C ARG A 30 14.60 -1.62 11.64
N HIS A 31 15.68 -1.53 12.42
CA HIS A 31 16.04 -2.59 13.38
C HIS A 31 15.16 -2.61 14.64
N LEU A 32 14.36 -1.56 14.86
CA LEU A 32 13.39 -1.47 15.96
C LEU A 32 12.02 -2.07 15.57
N LEU A 33 11.82 -2.37 14.28
CA LEU A 33 10.61 -3.03 13.83
C LEU A 33 10.58 -4.46 14.36
N HIS A 34 9.44 -4.85 14.91
CA HIS A 34 9.15 -6.19 15.35
C HIS A 34 8.01 -6.76 14.49
N ALA A 35 8.14 -8.02 14.09
CA ALA A 35 7.11 -8.70 13.32
C ALA A 35 5.85 -8.84 14.17
N GLU A 36 4.74 -8.31 13.67
CA GLU A 36 3.44 -8.41 14.33
C GLU A 36 2.80 -9.78 14.11
N GLU A 37 1.78 -10.09 14.91
CA GLU A 37 0.97 -11.30 14.73
C GLU A 37 0.24 -11.26 13.37
N GLY A 38 0.25 -12.38 12.65
CA GLY A 38 -0.37 -12.48 11.34
C GLY A 38 0.42 -11.78 10.23
N THR A 39 -0.29 -11.20 9.27
CA THR A 39 0.28 -10.55 8.08
C THR A 39 -0.55 -9.35 7.69
N TRP A 40 0.09 -8.20 7.52
CA TRP A 40 -0.53 -6.98 7.04
C TRP A 40 -0.60 -6.98 5.54
N LEU A 41 -1.79 -6.74 5.00
CA LEU A 41 -2.06 -6.64 3.58
C LEU A 41 -2.79 -5.32 3.31
N ASN A 42 -2.17 -4.46 2.51
CA ASN A 42 -2.78 -3.24 2.01
C ASN A 42 -3.13 -3.46 0.54
N ILE A 43 -4.39 -3.22 0.16
CA ILE A 43 -4.88 -3.31 -1.22
C ILE A 43 -5.45 -1.94 -1.58
N ASP A 44 -4.79 -1.26 -2.51
CA ASP A 44 -5.15 0.07 -2.97
C ASP A 44 -5.68 -0.01 -4.41
N GLY A 45 -6.88 0.48 -4.68
CA GLY A 45 -7.34 0.67 -6.05
C GLY A 45 -6.50 1.71 -6.80
N PHE A 46 -6.04 2.74 -6.07
CA PHE A 46 -5.18 3.81 -6.57
C PHE A 46 -4.22 4.22 -5.47
N HIS A 47 -2.95 4.45 -5.80
CA HIS A 47 -1.95 4.95 -4.88
C HIS A 47 -1.30 6.19 -5.47
N MET A 48 -1.10 7.23 -4.66
CA MET A 48 -0.46 8.46 -5.10
C MET A 48 1.01 8.20 -5.43
N GLY A 49 1.54 8.89 -6.45
CA GLY A 49 2.97 8.83 -6.75
C GLY A 49 3.82 9.28 -5.56
N ILE A 50 5.03 8.73 -5.45
CA ILE A 50 5.96 9.04 -4.34
C ILE A 50 6.68 10.38 -4.57
N GLY A 51 6.85 10.80 -5.83
CA GLY A 51 7.68 11.97 -6.19
C GLY A 51 9.16 11.63 -6.17
N GLY A 52 10.02 12.64 -6.05
CA GLY A 52 11.47 12.44 -5.94
C GLY A 52 12.36 13.43 -6.69
N ASP A 53 11.80 14.45 -7.35
CA ASP A 53 12.60 15.51 -8.00
C ASP A 53 13.46 16.25 -6.97
N ASP A 54 12.90 16.47 -5.78
CA ASP A 54 13.62 16.79 -4.54
C ASP A 54 12.87 16.22 -3.31
N SER A 55 13.48 16.31 -2.13
CA SER A 55 12.93 15.79 -0.85
C SER A 55 12.63 16.87 0.19
N TRP A 56 12.55 18.14 -0.22
CA TRP A 56 12.26 19.28 0.68
C TRP A 56 11.15 20.19 0.15
N SER A 57 10.54 19.85 -0.98
CA SER A 57 9.36 20.48 -1.55
C SER A 57 8.40 19.41 -2.10
N PRO A 58 7.10 19.73 -2.29
CA PRO A 58 6.17 18.84 -2.96
C PRO A 58 6.61 18.54 -4.40
N SER A 59 7.02 17.29 -4.67
CA SER A 59 7.62 16.88 -5.95
C SER A 59 6.84 15.80 -6.70
N VAL A 60 5.59 15.54 -6.31
CA VAL A 60 4.71 14.61 -7.04
C VAL A 60 4.06 15.33 -8.22
N SER A 61 4.39 14.92 -9.45
CA SER A 61 3.78 15.47 -10.65
C SER A 61 2.26 15.27 -10.67
N ALA A 62 1.54 16.22 -11.28
CA ALA A 62 0.08 16.35 -11.17
C ALA A 62 -0.68 15.10 -11.66
N GLU A 63 -0.17 14.42 -12.69
CA GLU A 63 -0.74 13.19 -13.26
C GLU A 63 -0.65 11.98 -12.32
N PHE A 64 0.21 12.02 -11.29
CA PHE A 64 0.33 10.99 -10.27
C PHE A 64 -0.36 11.36 -8.95
N GLN A 65 -1.02 12.53 -8.90
CA GLN A 65 -1.83 12.92 -7.76
C GLN A 65 -3.24 12.34 -7.89
N LEU A 66 -3.83 11.97 -6.76
CA LEU A 66 -5.20 11.49 -6.72
C LEU A 66 -6.20 12.67 -6.71
N SER A 67 -6.35 13.36 -7.85
CA SER A 67 -7.22 14.53 -8.03
C SER A 67 -8.55 14.30 -8.79
N ALA A 68 -8.86 13.07 -9.21
CA ALA A 68 -10.04 12.77 -10.06
C ALA A 68 -11.42 13.02 -9.40
N GLY A 69 -11.48 13.24 -8.09
CA GLY A 69 -12.71 13.53 -7.32
C GLY A 69 -13.65 12.34 -7.10
N ARG A 70 -13.66 11.35 -8.01
CA ARG A 70 -14.37 10.07 -7.87
C ARG A 70 -13.44 8.92 -8.23
N TYR A 71 -13.40 7.92 -7.36
CA TYR A 71 -12.61 6.70 -7.54
C TYR A 71 -13.53 5.49 -7.44
N HIS A 72 -13.31 4.53 -8.33
CA HIS A 72 -14.02 3.26 -8.33
C HIS A 72 -13.01 2.15 -8.56
N TYR A 73 -13.07 1.10 -7.73
CA TYR A 73 -12.29 -0.10 -7.90
C TYR A 73 -13.11 -1.30 -7.43
N GLN A 74 -12.74 -2.49 -7.89
CA GLN A 74 -13.39 -3.74 -7.52
C GLN A 74 -12.36 -4.82 -7.28
N LEU A 75 -12.66 -5.69 -6.31
CA LEU A 75 -11.86 -6.86 -6.00
C LEU A 75 -12.77 -8.06 -5.75
N VAL A 76 -12.27 -9.23 -6.08
CA VAL A 76 -12.89 -10.52 -5.77
C VAL A 76 -11.90 -11.30 -4.90
N TRP A 77 -12.38 -11.76 -3.75
CA TRP A 77 -11.62 -12.64 -2.87
C TRP A 77 -12.24 -14.04 -2.90
N CYS A 78 -11.42 -15.04 -3.22
CA CYS A 78 -11.75 -16.44 -3.05
C CYS A 78 -10.67 -17.17 -2.23
N GLN A 79 -11.04 -18.32 -1.68
CA GLN A 79 -10.10 -19.29 -1.15
C GLN A 79 -9.97 -20.46 -2.12
N LYS A 80 -8.75 -20.97 -2.28
CA LYS A 80 -8.47 -22.21 -3.00
C LYS A 80 -8.73 -23.42 -2.11
#